data_AF-A0A919ZX00-F1
#
_entry.id   AF-A0A919ZX00-F1
#
_cell.length_a   1.000
_cell.length_b   1.000
_cell.length_c   1.000
_cell.angle_alpha   90.00
_cell.angle_beta   90.00
_cell.angle_gamma   90.00
#
_symmetry.space_group_name_H-M   'P 1'
#
loop_
_entity.id
_entity.type
_entity.pdbx_description
1 polymer ?
#
loop_
_entity_poly.entity_id
_entity_poly.type
_entity_poly.pdbx_seq_one_letter_code
_entity_poly.pdbx_strand_id
1 'polypeptide(L)'
;MKVKGLGYILVETTDLDKWNEYGQEVCGFMKHPELSNDSTLCLKIDEAPYRFSIQKGSADKYLLAGFELENQQALDDAKSQLQSSDVEFEDLTPEVCSERLIEAGISLSDPAGNTLKFYI
;
A
#
# COMPACT_ATOMS: atom_id res chain seq x y z
N MET A 1 14.28 12.33 0.04
CA MET A 1 13.06 11.54 0.27
C MET A 1 13.11 11.12 1.72
N LYS A 2 12.27 11.74 2.55
CA LYS A 2 12.23 11.51 3.99
C LYS A 2 11.02 10.64 4.28
N VAL A 3 11.24 9.33 4.36
CA VAL A 3 10.19 8.34 4.62
C VAL A 3 9.89 8.27 6.11
N LYS A 4 8.62 8.40 6.51
CA LYS A 4 8.19 8.23 7.91
C LYS A 4 8.11 6.76 8.31
N GLY A 5 7.65 5.92 7.39
CA GLY A 5 7.56 4.49 7.63
C GLY A 5 6.79 3.76 6.54
N LEU A 6 6.69 2.44 6.72
CA LEU A 6 5.83 1.60 5.89
C LEU A 6 4.36 1.82 6.30
N GLY A 7 3.57 2.29 5.35
CA GLY A 7 2.15 2.57 5.48
C GLY A 7 1.30 1.31 5.37
N TYR A 8 1.37 0.64 4.22
CA TYR A 8 0.62 -0.58 3.94
C TYR A 8 1.32 -1.47 2.92
N ILE A 9 0.93 -2.75 2.88
CA ILE A 9 1.33 -3.70 1.84
C ILE A 9 0.08 -4.23 1.13
N LEU A 10 0.18 -4.37 -0.19
CA LEU A 10 -0.77 -5.07 -1.02
C LEU A 10 -0.16 -6.41 -1.46
N VAL A 11 -0.90 -7.50 -1.29
CA VAL A 11 -0.49 -8.83 -1.75
C VAL A 11 -1.61 -9.50 -2.53
N GLU A 12 -1.25 -10.38 -3.45
CA GLU A 12 -2.17 -11.30 -4.12
C GLU A 12 -2.12 -12.65 -3.40
N THR A 13 -3.27 -13.32 -3.28
CA THR A 13 -3.38 -14.68 -2.75
C THR A 13 -4.31 -15.52 -3.61
N THR A 14 -4.01 -16.81 -3.71
CA THR A 14 -4.92 -17.82 -4.28
C THR A 14 -6.06 -18.18 -3.32
N ASP A 15 -5.86 -17.95 -2.02
CA ASP A 15 -6.75 -18.34 -0.93
C ASP A 15 -6.88 -17.20 0.08
N LEU A 16 -8.03 -16.51 0.06
CA LEU A 16 -8.29 -15.36 0.92
C LEU A 16 -8.63 -15.79 2.36
N ASP A 17 -9.23 -16.97 2.52
CA ASP A 17 -9.68 -17.47 3.82
C ASP A 17 -8.49 -17.81 4.71
N LYS A 18 -7.40 -18.35 4.13
CA LYS A 18 -6.14 -18.56 4.87
C LYS A 18 -5.57 -17.30 5.47
N TRP A 19 -5.60 -16.18 4.74
CA TRP A 19 -5.15 -14.88 5.25
C TRP A 19 -6.10 -14.33 6.31
N ASN A 20 -7.41 -14.54 6.13
CA ASN A 20 -8.42 -14.13 7.09
C ASN A 20 -8.28 -14.87 8.43
N GLU A 21 -8.08 -16.19 8.39
CA GLU A 21 -7.86 -17.03 9.57
C GLU A 21 -6.52 -16.69 10.24
N TYR A 22 -5.42 -16.71 9.49
CA TYR A 22 -4.10 -16.42 10.06
C TYR A 22 -4.03 -15.01 10.65
N GLY A 23 -4.52 -14.01 9.92
CA GLY A 23 -4.52 -12.62 10.36
C GLY A 23 -5.27 -12.42 11.67
N GLN A 24 -6.49 -12.95 11.77
CA GLN A 24 -7.34 -12.72 12.95
C GLN A 24 -7.01 -13.66 14.10
N GLU A 25 -6.90 -14.97 13.84
CA GLU A 25 -6.83 -15.99 14.89
C GLU A 25 -5.40 -16.23 15.41
N VAL A 26 -4.38 -15.98 14.58
CA VAL A 26 -2.97 -16.18 14.97
C VAL A 26 -2.31 -14.85 15.30
N CYS A 27 -2.42 -13.87 14.41
CA CYS A 27 -1.75 -12.58 14.59
C CYS A 27 -2.55 -11.57 15.42
N GLY A 28 -3.85 -11.79 15.64
CA GLY A 28 -4.72 -10.87 16.37
C GLY A 28 -5.00 -9.57 15.61
N PHE A 29 -4.91 -9.58 14.28
CA PHE A 29 -5.24 -8.43 13.44
C PHE A 29 -6.76 -8.25 13.36
N MET A 30 -7.19 -7.02 13.14
CA MET A 30 -8.60 -6.70 12.99
C MET A 30 -8.96 -6.64 11.50
N LYS A 31 -9.99 -7.41 11.11
CA LYS A 31 -10.58 -7.30 9.77
C LYS A 31 -11.37 -6.00 9.65
N HIS A 32 -11.10 -5.23 8.60
CA HIS A 32 -11.89 -4.04 8.30
C HIS A 32 -13.26 -4.44 7.75
N PRO A 33 -14.38 -4.02 8.36
CA PRO A 33 -15.71 -4.50 8.01
C PRO A 33 -16.16 -4.05 6.61
N GLU A 34 -15.89 -2.79 6.23
CA GLU A 34 -16.43 -2.22 4.98
C GLU A 34 -15.49 -2.38 3.77
N LEU A 35 -14.17 -2.31 3.99
CA LEU A 35 -13.17 -2.49 2.92
C LEU A 35 -12.93 -3.96 2.56
N SER A 36 -13.41 -4.91 3.37
CA SER A 36 -13.29 -6.34 3.07
C SER A 36 -14.53 -6.86 2.36
N ASN A 37 -14.33 -7.68 1.32
CA ASN A 37 -15.36 -8.33 0.53
C ASN A 37 -14.84 -9.69 -0.02
N ASP A 38 -15.58 -10.32 -0.94
CA ASP A 38 -15.25 -11.65 -1.47
C ASP A 38 -13.93 -11.72 -2.28
N SER A 39 -13.41 -10.58 -2.74
CA SER A 39 -12.16 -10.49 -3.50
C SER A 39 -11.04 -9.74 -2.79
N THR A 40 -11.32 -9.07 -1.67
CA THR A 40 -10.36 -8.24 -0.94
C THR A 40 -10.53 -8.40 0.55
N LEU A 41 -9.44 -8.65 1.27
CA LEU A 41 -9.39 -8.66 2.72
C LEU A 41 -8.48 -7.53 3.19
N CYS A 42 -9.01 -6.60 3.97
CA CYS A 42 -8.22 -5.54 4.59
C CYS A 42 -8.05 -5.82 6.08
N LEU A 43 -6.80 -5.90 6.54
CA LEU A 43 -6.43 -6.14 7.94
C LEU A 43 -5.71 -4.92 8.52
N LYS A 44 -6.07 -4.54 9.74
CA LYS A 44 -5.46 -3.44 10.49
C LYS A 44 -4.95 -3.90 11.85
N ILE A 45 -3.92 -3.20 12.34
CA ILE A 45 -3.26 -3.48 13.63
C ILE A 45 -3.24 -2.26 14.56
N ASP A 46 -3.57 -1.08 14.02
CA ASP A 46 -3.50 0.21 14.70
C ASP A 46 -4.60 1.16 14.16
N GLU A 47 -4.45 2.46 14.35
CA GLU A 47 -5.43 3.46 13.93
C GLU A 47 -5.52 3.64 12.41
N ALA A 48 -4.53 3.18 11.63
CA ALA A 48 -4.59 3.26 10.18
C ALA A 48 -5.82 2.52 9.62
N PRO A 49 -6.34 2.91 8.45
CA PRO A 49 -7.46 2.22 7.83
C PRO A 49 -7.17 0.72 7.63
N TYR A 50 -5.97 0.40 7.14
CA TYR A 50 -5.44 -0.96 7.04
C TYR A 50 -3.92 -0.92 6.91
N ARG A 51 -3.25 -2.02 7.29
CA ARG A 51 -1.81 -2.24 7.03
C ARG A 51 -1.58 -3.32 5.97
N PHE A 52 -2.53 -4.24 5.82
CA PHE A 52 -2.51 -5.25 4.76
C PHE A 52 -3.79 -5.19 3.97
N SER A 53 -3.69 -5.15 2.65
CA SER A 53 -4.79 -5.42 1.75
C SER A 53 -4.41 -6.63 0.90
N ILE A 54 -5.18 -7.69 1.04
CA ILE A 54 -4.95 -8.99 0.43
C ILE A 54 -6.00 -9.14 -0.67
N GLN A 55 -5.57 -9.28 -1.91
CA GLN A 55 -6.45 -9.42 -3.07
C GLN A 55 -6.48 -10.86 -3.54
N LYS A 56 -7.67 -11.39 -3.80
CA LYS A 56 -7.82 -12.71 -4.38
C LYS A 56 -7.38 -12.69 -5.84
N GLY A 57 -6.54 -13.64 -6.23
CA GLY A 57 -6.03 -13.77 -7.57
C GLY A 57 -5.56 -15.19 -7.91
N SER A 58 -4.60 -15.27 -8.81
CA SER A 58 -4.08 -16.50 -9.42
C SER A 58 -2.76 -16.97 -8.82
N ALA A 59 -2.07 -16.13 -8.05
CA ALA A 59 -0.79 -16.45 -7.44
C ALA A 59 -0.61 -15.79 -6.06
N ASP A 60 0.17 -16.42 -5.20
CA ASP A 60 0.61 -15.83 -3.93
C ASP A 60 1.85 -14.95 -4.20
N LYS A 61 1.70 -13.62 -4.14
CA LYS A 61 2.84 -12.72 -4.41
C LYS A 61 2.65 -11.34 -3.80
N TYR A 62 3.78 -10.65 -3.64
CA TYR A 62 3.82 -9.21 -3.38
C TYR A 62 3.29 -8.44 -4.59
N LEU A 63 2.50 -7.39 -4.33
CA LEU A 63 2.03 -6.46 -5.36
C LEU A 63 2.69 -5.08 -5.22
N LEU A 64 2.57 -4.47 -4.04
CA LEU A 64 3.18 -3.17 -3.76
C LEU A 64 3.28 -2.86 -2.26
N ALA A 65 4.12 -1.88 -1.92
CA ALA A 65 4.26 -1.29 -0.60
C ALA A 65 4.04 0.22 -0.71
N GLY A 66 3.19 0.76 0.17
CA GLY A 66 2.98 2.19 0.34
C GLY A 66 3.80 2.72 1.50
N PHE A 67 4.63 3.73 1.25
CA PHE A 67 5.44 4.42 2.24
C PHE A 67 4.87 5.81 2.52
N GLU A 68 4.75 6.13 3.80
CA GLU A 68 4.18 7.40 4.25
C GLU A 68 5.26 8.48 4.27
N LEU A 69 4.91 9.66 3.74
CA LEU A 69 5.66 10.91 3.82
C LEU A 69 4.96 11.87 4.79
N GLU A 70 5.66 12.92 5.19
CA GLU A 70 5.16 13.79 6.27
C GLU A 70 4.03 14.73 5.84
N ASN A 71 4.10 15.27 4.62
CA ASN A 71 3.19 16.28 4.10
C ASN A 71 3.50 16.55 2.62
N GLN A 72 2.71 17.43 1.99
CA GLN A 72 2.86 17.83 0.59
C GLN A 72 4.28 18.29 0.23
N GLN A 73 4.95 19.06 1.10
CA GLN A 73 6.33 19.49 0.86
C GLN A 73 7.29 18.28 0.76
N ALA A 74 7.13 17.29 1.64
CA ALA A 74 7.94 16.08 1.59
C ALA A 74 7.69 15.25 0.32
N LEU A 75 6.46 15.26 -0.21
CA LEU A 75 6.11 14.63 -1.48
C LEU A 75 6.76 15.37 -2.67
N ASP A 76 6.70 16.70 -2.69
CA ASP A 76 7.31 17.52 -3.74
C ASP A 76 8.85 17.42 -3.72
N ASP A 77 9.45 17.37 -2.54
CA ASP A 77 10.89 17.11 -2.36
C ASP A 77 11.27 15.71 -2.86
N ALA A 78 10.42 14.71 -2.60
CA ALA A 78 10.62 13.35 -3.10
C ALA A 78 10.59 13.30 -4.63
N LYS A 79 9.60 13.93 -5.26
CA LYS A 79 9.52 14.07 -6.72
C LYS A 79 10.76 14.73 -7.30
N SER A 80 11.18 15.86 -6.71
CA SER A 80 12.36 16.61 -7.16
C SER A 80 13.64 15.77 -7.07
N GLN A 81 13.81 14.98 -6.00
CA GLN A 81 14.96 14.09 -5.87
C GLN A 81 14.92 12.92 -6.85
N LEU A 82 13.74 12.34 -7.12
CA LEU A 82 13.61 11.27 -8.11
C LEU A 82 13.95 11.78 -9.51
N GLN A 83 13.44 12.96 -9.89
CA GLN A 83 13.78 13.61 -11.17
C GLN A 83 15.27 13.89 -11.30
N SER A 84 15.92 14.43 -10.27
CA SER A 84 17.36 14.71 -10.32
C SER A 84 18.24 13.47 -10.36
N SER A 85 17.65 12.30 -10.07
CA SER A 85 18.30 10.99 -10.12
C SER A 85 17.88 10.17 -11.34
N ASP A 86 17.16 10.78 -12.30
CA ASP A 86 16.61 10.13 -13.50
C ASP A 86 15.75 8.88 -13.18
N VAL A 87 15.03 8.91 -12.06
CA VAL A 87 14.09 7.85 -11.68
C VAL A 87 12.68 8.21 -12.15
N GLU A 88 12.09 7.37 -12.99
CA GLU A 88 10.71 7.51 -13.45
C GLU A 88 9.70 7.22 -12.33
N PHE A 89 8.65 8.03 -12.27
CA PHE A 89 7.50 7.83 -11.40
C PHE A 89 6.25 8.42 -12.03
N GLU A 90 5.09 7.99 -11.53
CA GLU A 90 3.78 8.43 -11.96
C GLU A 90 3.01 9.00 -10.76
N ASP A 91 2.29 10.10 -10.98
CA ASP A 91 1.33 10.59 -10.00
C ASP A 91 0.14 9.62 -9.87
N LEU A 92 -0.28 9.33 -8.63
CA LEU A 92 -1.47 8.54 -8.39
C LEU A 92 -2.71 9.32 -8.80
N THR A 93 -3.63 8.65 -9.48
CA THR A 93 -4.90 9.27 -9.85
C THR A 93 -5.80 9.47 -8.62
N PRO A 94 -6.73 10.43 -8.65
CA PRO A 94 -7.67 10.64 -7.54
C PRO A 94 -8.47 9.38 -7.16
N GLU A 95 -8.78 8.53 -8.13
CA GLU A 95 -9.47 7.26 -7.91
C GLU A 95 -8.60 6.32 -7.08
N VAL A 96 -7.32 6.17 -7.44
CA VAL A 96 -6.38 5.32 -6.69
C VAL A 96 -6.15 5.88 -5.28
N CYS A 97 -6.06 7.19 -5.12
CA CYS A 97 -5.92 7.82 -3.80
C CYS A 97 -7.15 7.54 -2.92
N SER A 98 -8.36 7.72 -3.47
CA SER A 98 -9.61 7.43 -2.78
C SER A 98 -9.73 5.97 -2.37
N GLU A 99 -9.47 5.03 -3.28
CA GLU A 99 -9.48 3.59 -2.97
C GLU A 99 -8.49 3.21 -1.86
N ARG A 100 -7.38 3.94 -1.75
CA ARG A 100 -6.33 3.66 -0.76
C ARG A 100 -6.50 4.47 0.51
N LEU A 101 -7.47 5.38 0.58
CA LEU A 101 -7.70 6.30 1.70
C LEU A 101 -6.49 7.19 2.01
N ILE A 102 -5.85 7.71 0.95
CA ILE A 102 -4.69 8.61 1.01
C ILE A 102 -5.01 9.93 0.30
N GLU A 103 -4.29 11.00 0.63
CA GLU A 103 -4.55 12.32 0.04
C GLU A 103 -3.92 12.46 -1.34
N ALA A 104 -2.64 12.10 -1.46
CA ALA A 104 -1.89 12.16 -2.71
C ALA A 104 -0.70 11.20 -2.67
N GLY A 105 -0.13 10.87 -3.83
CA GLY A 105 1.10 10.11 -3.88
C GLY A 105 1.64 9.90 -5.28
N ILE A 106 2.78 9.21 -5.31
CA ILE A 106 3.45 8.76 -6.55
C ILE A 106 3.69 7.25 -6.50
N SER A 107 3.80 6.64 -7.68
CA SER A 107 4.15 5.25 -7.89
C SER A 107 5.44 5.15 -8.69
N LEU A 108 6.33 4.23 -8.32
CA LEU A 108 7.56 3.94 -9.07
C LEU A 108 7.91 2.45 -8.99
N SER A 109 8.77 2.00 -9.90
CA SER A 109 9.35 0.67 -9.85
C SER A 109 10.78 0.74 -9.32
N ASP A 110 11.11 -0.09 -8.34
CA ASP A 110 12.48 -0.21 -7.86
C ASP A 110 13.36 -1.01 -8.85
N PRO A 111 14.69 -1.04 -8.68
CA PRO A 111 15.58 -1.80 -9.57
C PRO A 111 15.35 -3.32 -9.58
N ALA A 112 14.64 -3.86 -8.60
CA ALA A 112 14.27 -5.27 -8.52
C ALA A 112 12.89 -5.56 -9.16
N GLY A 113 12.21 -4.54 -9.69
CA GLY A 113 10.90 -4.65 -10.32
C GLY A 113 9.73 -4.59 -9.33
N ASN A 114 9.96 -4.18 -8.08
CA ASN A 114 8.91 -4.01 -7.08
C ASN A 114 8.22 -2.66 -7.27
N THR A 115 6.89 -2.66 -7.25
CA THR A 115 6.11 -1.43 -7.20
C THR A 115 6.19 -0.82 -5.80
N LEU A 116 6.59 0.44 -5.72
CA LEU A 116 6.59 1.25 -4.50
C LEU A 116 5.69 2.45 -4.69
N LYS A 117 4.93 2.80 -3.66
CA LYS A 117 4.16 4.04 -3.61
C LYS A 117 4.66 4.91 -2.47
N PHE A 118 4.73 6.21 -2.70
CA PHE A 118 5.03 7.20 -1.66
C PHE A 118 3.86 8.16 -1.57
N TYR A 119 3.28 8.32 -0.38
CA TYR A 119 2.01 9.02 -0.21
C TYR A 119 2.00 9.90 1.04
N ILE A 120 1.03 10.80 1.09
CA ILE A 120 0.66 11.60 2.26
C ILE A 120 -0.80 11.33 2.66
#